data_AF-A0A959F3M3-F1
#
_entry.id   AF-A0A959F3M3-F1
#
_cell.length_a   1.000
_cell.length_b   1.000
_cell.length_c   1.000
_cell.angle_alpha   90.00
_cell.angle_beta   90.00
_cell.angle_gamma   90.00
#
_symmetry.space_group_name_H-M   'P 1'
#
loop_
_entity.id
_entity.type
_entity.pdbx_description
1 polymer ?
#
loop_
_entity_poly.entity_id
_entity_poly.type
_entity_poly.pdbx_seq_one_letter_code
_entity_poly.pdbx_strand_id
1 'polypeptide(L)'
;MLLLLSLAFNLGILGFFKYYNFFAESLQDLLGLFGWQLDWPTLHIILPVGISFYTFQTLSYTIDIYRGRLQPTRDPLSFFAFVAFFPQLVAGPIERAANLLPQFHARKAFQESEVVGGLRLVVWGMFKKVVIADNLGPIVDALYAGPES
;
A
#
# COMPACT_ATOMS: atom_id res chain seq x y z
N MET A 1 -7.32 -19.79 -14.98
CA MET A 1 -7.51 -18.68 -15.94
C MET A 1 -7.91 -17.37 -15.23
N LEU A 2 -8.97 -17.36 -14.42
CA LEU A 2 -9.42 -16.17 -13.68
C LEU A 2 -8.37 -15.56 -12.73
N LEU A 3 -7.56 -16.38 -12.06
CA LEU A 3 -6.45 -15.89 -11.23
C LEU A 3 -5.42 -15.10 -12.04
N LEU A 4 -5.00 -15.63 -13.19
CA LEU A 4 -3.99 -14.99 -14.03
C LEU A 4 -4.50 -13.66 -14.59
N LEU A 5 -5.77 -13.59 -14.97
CA LEU A 5 -6.42 -12.36 -15.37
C LEU A 5 -6.43 -11.33 -14.21
N SER A 6 -6.82 -11.75 -13.00
CA SER A 6 -6.81 -10.90 -11.82
C SER A 6 -5.42 -10.38 -11.48
N LEU A 7 -4.39 -11.25 -11.54
CA LEU A 7 -3.00 -10.86 -11.34
C LEU A 7 -2.53 -9.87 -12.40
N ALA A 8 -2.77 -10.16 -13.67
CA ALA A 8 -2.38 -9.30 -14.78
C ALA A 8 -3.04 -7.92 -14.67
N PHE A 9 -4.32 -7.87 -14.30
CA PHE A 9 -5.03 -6.61 -14.11
C PHE A 9 -4.50 -5.81 -12.92
N ASN A 10 -4.35 -6.43 -11.74
CA ASN A 10 -3.85 -5.77 -10.54
C ASN A 10 -2.41 -5.26 -10.70
N LEU A 11 -1.52 -6.08 -11.26
CA LEU A 11 -0.14 -5.68 -11.56
C LEU A 11 -0.07 -4.68 -12.70
N GLY A 12 -0.96 -4.77 -13.69
CA GLY A 12 -1.06 -3.81 -14.78
C GLY A 12 -1.42 -2.41 -14.28
N ILE A 13 -2.40 -2.29 -13.38
CA ILE A 13 -2.75 -1.03 -12.73
C ILE A 13 -1.56 -0.49 -11.94
N LEU A 14 -0.90 -1.32 -11.13
CA LEU A 14 0.26 -0.88 -10.35
C LEU A 14 1.42 -0.43 -11.25
N GLY A 15 1.71 -1.19 -12.30
CA GLY A 15 2.72 -0.87 -13.31
C GLY A 15 2.42 0.46 -14.00
N PHE A 16 1.19 0.65 -14.46
CA PHE A 16 0.76 1.86 -15.14
C PHE A 16 0.80 3.10 -14.23
N PHE A 17 0.26 3.03 -13.02
CA PHE A 17 0.20 4.22 -12.16
C PHE A 17 1.53 4.54 -11.48
N LYS A 18 2.32 3.52 -11.08
CA LYS A 18 3.54 3.72 -10.28
C LYS A 18 4.82 3.80 -11.10
N TYR A 19 4.90 3.04 -12.20
CA TYR A 19 6.15 2.84 -12.93
C TYR A 19 6.13 3.33 -14.37
N TYR A 20 5.01 3.88 -14.86
CA TYR A 20 4.92 4.35 -16.24
C TYR A 20 5.93 5.44 -16.57
N ASN A 21 6.00 6.51 -15.75
CA ASN A 21 6.94 7.61 -16.02
C ASN A 21 8.40 7.13 -15.93
N PHE A 22 8.74 6.35 -14.91
CA PHE A 22 10.07 5.73 -14.79
C PHE A 22 10.44 4.90 -16.04
N PHE A 23 9.50 4.10 -16.56
CA PHE A 23 9.72 3.29 -17.75
C PHE A 23 9.82 4.13 -19.02
N ALA A 24 8.98 5.16 -19.15
CA ALA A 24 8.98 6.08 -20.29
C ALA A 24 10.30 6.87 -20.36
N GLU A 25 10.76 7.43 -19.24
CA GLU A 25 12.04 8.13 -19.11
C GLU A 25 13.22 7.20 -19.40
N SER A 26 13.26 6.01 -18.77
CA SER A 26 14.33 5.03 -19.01
C SER A 26 14.41 4.57 -20.48
N LEU A 27 13.26 4.44 -21.15
CA LEU A 27 13.20 4.08 -22.56
C LEU A 27 13.64 5.24 -23.46
N GLN A 28 13.27 6.48 -23.14
CA GLN A 28 13.73 7.68 -23.83
C GLN A 28 15.26 7.80 -23.72
N ASP A 29 15.83 7.61 -22.53
CA ASP A 29 17.28 7.64 -22.32
C ASP A 29 17.98 6.56 -23.14
N LEU A 30 17.47 5.32 -23.12
CA LEU A 30 18.04 4.20 -23.86
C LEU A 30 17.98 4.44 -25.37
N LEU A 31 16.87 4.93 -25.90
CA LEU A 31 16.72 5.26 -27.32
C LEU A 31 17.56 6.49 -27.72
N GLY A 32 17.75 7.43 -26.79
CA GLY A 32 18.67 8.55 -26.92
C GLY A 32 20.11 8.11 -27.13
N LEU A 33 20.56 7.02 -26.48
CA LEU A 33 21.87 6.42 -26.73
C LEU A 33 22.02 5.87 -28.16
N PHE A 34 20.92 5.50 -28.82
CA PHE A 34 20.89 5.08 -30.22
C PHE A 34 20.59 6.24 -31.20
N GLY A 35 20.53 7.49 -30.70
CA GLY A 35 20.31 8.69 -31.50
C GLY A 35 18.85 8.96 -31.88
N TRP A 36 17.90 8.26 -31.26
CA TRP A 36 16.47 8.49 -31.47
C TRP A 36 15.92 9.38 -30.35
N GLN A 37 15.59 10.63 -30.68
CA GLN A 37 14.90 11.54 -29.76
C GLN A 37 13.39 11.33 -29.89
N LEU A 38 12.84 10.46 -29.05
CA LEU A 38 11.39 10.35 -28.86
C LEU A 38 10.98 11.25 -27.71
N ASP A 39 10.17 12.28 -28.00
CA ASP A 39 9.41 12.99 -26.97
C ASP A 39 8.19 12.13 -26.59
N TRP A 40 8.39 11.25 -25.62
CA TRP A 40 7.29 10.44 -25.08
C TRP A 40 6.49 11.28 -24.07
N PRO A 41 5.15 11.34 -24.16
CA PRO A 41 4.36 12.10 -23.20
C PRO A 41 4.47 11.48 -21.80
N THR A 42 5.11 12.18 -20.87
CA THR A 42 5.06 11.85 -19.44
C THR A 42 3.66 12.12 -18.92
N LEU A 43 3.07 11.12 -18.27
CA LEU A 43 1.75 11.26 -17.68
C LEU A 43 1.90 11.80 -16.25
N HIS A 44 1.52 13.06 -16.01
CA HIS A 44 1.39 13.64 -14.67
C HIS A 44 0.14 13.09 -13.95
N ILE A 45 0.12 11.78 -13.71
CA ILE A 45 -0.97 11.12 -13.00
C ILE A 45 -0.81 11.35 -11.50
N ILE A 46 -1.88 11.82 -10.86
CA ILE A 46 -1.98 11.83 -9.40
C ILE A 46 -2.05 10.38 -8.92
N LEU A 47 -1.00 9.94 -8.21
CA LEU A 47 -0.91 8.61 -7.62
C LEU A 47 -1.97 8.45 -6.52
N PRO A 48 -2.82 7.40 -6.59
CA PRO A 48 -3.74 7.11 -5.49
C PRO A 48 -2.95 6.72 -4.23
N VAL A 49 -3.26 7.40 -3.13
CA VAL A 49 -2.69 7.05 -1.82
C VAL A 49 -3.07 5.60 -1.50
N GLY A 50 -2.08 4.78 -1.18
CA GLY A 50 -2.29 3.38 -0.81
C GLY A 50 -2.43 2.39 -1.99
N ILE A 51 -2.15 2.79 -3.23
CA ILE A 51 -2.23 1.89 -4.42
C ILE A 51 -1.50 0.56 -4.25
N SER A 52 -0.30 0.60 -3.68
CA SER A 52 0.44 -0.64 -3.41
C SER A 52 -0.30 -1.53 -2.41
N PHE A 53 -0.90 -0.96 -1.36
CA PHE A 53 -1.57 -1.73 -0.31
C PHE A 53 -2.81 -2.45 -0.81
N TYR A 54 -3.77 -1.74 -1.42
CA TYR A 54 -4.99 -2.39 -1.90
C TYR A 54 -4.72 -3.38 -3.04
N THR A 55 -3.71 -3.11 -3.89
CA THR A 55 -3.29 -4.07 -4.93
C THR A 55 -2.75 -5.34 -4.30
N PHE A 56 -1.82 -5.25 -3.34
CA PHE A 56 -1.26 -6.44 -2.69
C PHE A 56 -2.26 -7.20 -1.83
N GLN A 57 -3.17 -6.51 -1.14
CA GLN A 57 -4.29 -7.13 -0.42
C GLN A 57 -5.20 -7.92 -1.37
N THR A 58 -5.59 -7.31 -2.49
CA THR A 58 -6.46 -7.95 -3.50
C THR A 58 -5.77 -9.14 -4.17
N LEU A 59 -4.47 -9.03 -4.43
CA LEU A 59 -3.66 -10.13 -4.94
C LEU A 59 -3.61 -11.29 -3.93
N SER A 60 -3.29 -10.98 -2.67
CA SER A 60 -3.21 -11.99 -1.60
C SER A 60 -4.53 -12.70 -1.41
N TYR A 61 -5.64 -11.96 -1.41
CA TYR A 61 -6.99 -12.52 -1.32
C TYR A 61 -7.28 -13.51 -2.45
N THR A 62 -7.03 -13.11 -3.70
CA THR A 62 -7.28 -13.96 -4.87
C THR A 62 -6.38 -15.21 -4.86
N ILE A 63 -5.10 -15.05 -4.48
CA ILE A 63 -4.14 -16.15 -4.39
C ILE A 63 -4.51 -17.13 -3.28
N ASP A 64 -4.90 -16.64 -2.10
CA ASP A 64 -5.26 -17.51 -0.97
C ASP A 64 -6.56 -18.29 -1.25
N ILE A 65 -7.52 -17.72 -1.99
CA ILE A 65 -8.69 -18.45 -2.51
C ILE A 65 -8.26 -19.52 -3.49
N TYR A 66 -7.41 -19.18 -4.46
CA TYR A 66 -6.95 -20.14 -5.46
C TYR A 66 -6.19 -21.32 -4.83
N ARG A 67 -5.43 -21.06 -3.75
CA ARG A 67 -4.72 -22.08 -2.97
C ARG A 67 -5.62 -22.86 -1.99
N GLY A 68 -6.92 -22.59 -1.96
CA GLY A 68 -7.87 -23.23 -1.05
C GLY A 68 -7.67 -22.88 0.43
N ARG A 69 -6.93 -21.80 0.74
CA ARG A 69 -6.66 -21.35 2.11
C ARG A 69 -7.75 -20.46 2.68
N LEU A 70 -8.58 -19.89 1.82
CA LEU A 70 -9.67 -18.98 2.17
C LEU A 70 -10.88 -19.26 1.27
N GLN A 71 -12.08 -19.22 1.84
CA GLN A 71 -13.30 -19.23 1.04
C GLN A 71 -13.64 -17.81 0.57
N PRO A 72 -14.10 -17.60 -0.67
CA PRO A 72 -14.53 -16.30 -1.14
C PRO A 72 -15.63 -15.72 -0.25
N THR A 73 -15.47 -14.48 0.20
CA THR A 73 -16.57 -13.77 0.86
C THR A 73 -17.72 -13.56 -0.12
N ARG A 74 -18.94 -13.78 0.36
CA ARG A 74 -20.18 -13.54 -0.39
C ARG A 74 -20.75 -12.14 -0.15
N ASP A 75 -20.22 -11.44 0.86
CA ASP A 75 -20.63 -10.08 1.19
C ASP A 75 -19.70 -9.05 0.53
N PRO A 76 -20.17 -8.33 -0.51
CA PRO A 76 -19.36 -7.32 -1.16
C PRO A 76 -19.01 -6.16 -0.22
N LEU A 77 -19.86 -5.84 0.76
CA LEU A 77 -19.60 -4.74 1.69
C LEU A 77 -18.38 -5.06 2.57
N SER A 78 -18.32 -6.26 3.15
CA SER A 78 -17.16 -6.70 3.92
C SER A 78 -15.88 -6.77 3.07
N PHE A 79 -15.98 -7.14 1.80
CA PHE A 79 -14.83 -7.10 0.88
C PHE A 79 -14.33 -5.67 0.65
N PHE A 80 -15.22 -4.74 0.32
CA PHE A 80 -14.82 -3.34 0.12
C PHE A 80 -14.32 -2.70 1.42
N ALA A 81 -14.91 -3.04 2.57
CA ALA A 81 -14.42 -2.61 3.87
C ALA A 81 -13.01 -3.13 4.16
N PHE A 82 -12.68 -4.36 3.76
CA PHE A 82 -11.34 -4.94 3.87
C PHE A 82 -10.33 -4.18 3.00
N VAL A 83 -10.66 -3.96 1.72
CA VAL A 83 -9.77 -3.29 0.76
C VAL A 83 -9.60 -1.80 1.08
N ALA A 84 -10.66 -1.14 1.55
CA ALA A 84 -10.69 0.28 1.85
C ALA A 84 -10.41 0.60 3.33
N PHE A 85 -9.87 -0.35 4.11
CA PHE A 85 -9.64 -0.15 5.54
C PHE A 85 -8.53 0.88 5.78
N PHE A 86 -8.94 2.13 6.05
CA PHE A 86 -8.05 3.28 6.16
C PHE A 86 -6.86 3.10 7.12
N PRO A 87 -7.02 2.54 8.34
CA PRO A 87 -5.89 2.37 9.26
C PRO A 87 -4.73 1.59 8.65
N GLN A 88 -5.01 0.69 7.71
CA GLN A 88 -3.99 -0.10 7.03
C GLN A 88 -3.47 0.56 5.75
N LEU A 89 -4.30 1.32 5.03
CA LEU A 89 -3.95 1.95 3.76
C LEU A 89 -2.82 2.97 3.84
N VAL A 90 -2.59 3.57 5.00
CA VAL A 90 -1.61 4.66 5.18
C VAL A 90 -0.24 4.12 5.63
N ALA A 91 -0.19 3.14 6.54
CA ALA A 91 1.08 2.69 7.12
C ALA A 91 1.03 1.30 7.81
N GLY A 92 0.09 0.41 7.46
CA GLY A 92 -0.01 -0.92 8.08
C GLY A 92 0.86 -1.97 7.39
N PRO A 93 1.21 -3.10 8.04
CA PRO A 93 1.66 -4.29 7.32
C PRO A 93 0.57 -4.76 6.34
N ILE A 94 0.96 -5.51 5.31
CA ILE A 94 -0.01 -6.11 4.37
C ILE A 94 -0.77 -7.23 5.11
N GLU A 95 -1.88 -6.87 5.75
CA GLU A 95 -2.83 -7.75 6.42
C GLU A 95 -3.49 -8.74 5.46
N ARG A 96 -3.78 -9.92 5.99
CA ARG A 96 -4.41 -10.99 5.24
C ARG A 96 -5.92 -10.98 5.45
N ALA A 97 -6.65 -11.18 4.36
CA ALA A 97 -8.11 -11.28 4.38
C ALA A 97 -8.61 -12.38 5.34
N ALA A 98 -7.86 -13.48 5.48
CA ALA A 98 -8.19 -14.57 6.41
C ALA A 98 -8.24 -14.13 7.89
N ASN A 99 -7.48 -13.08 8.27
CA ASN A 99 -7.45 -12.56 9.63
C ASN A 99 -8.47 -11.45 9.85
N LEU A 100 -8.63 -10.55 8.87
CA LEU A 100 -9.43 -9.33 9.03
C LEU A 100 -10.92 -9.53 8.70
N LEU A 101 -11.26 -10.28 7.63
CA LEU A 101 -12.66 -10.48 7.22
C LEU A 101 -13.53 -11.12 8.32
N PRO A 102 -13.08 -12.17 9.05
CA PRO A 102 -13.89 -12.74 10.13
C PRO A 102 -14.21 -11.74 11.24
N GLN A 103 -13.34 -10.75 11.46
CA GLN A 103 -13.53 -9.75 12.51
C GLN A 103 -14.66 -8.76 12.19
N PHE A 104 -15.02 -8.57 10.92
CA PHE A 104 -16.16 -7.72 10.54
C PHE A 104 -17.51 -8.38 10.84
N HIS A 105 -17.55 -9.71 10.84
CA HIS A 105 -18.76 -10.47 11.17
C HIS A 105 -18.88 -10.78 12.66
N ALA A 106 -17.78 -10.71 13.42
CA ALA A 106 -17.78 -10.93 14.85
C ALA A 106 -18.26 -9.69 15.61
N ARG A 107 -19.34 -9.83 16.38
CA ARG A 107 -19.77 -8.78 17.30
C ARG A 107 -18.79 -8.70 18.47
N LYS A 108 -18.01 -7.62 18.56
CA LYS A 108 -17.12 -7.38 19.71
C LYS A 108 -17.90 -6.79 20.89
N ALA A 109 -17.72 -7.37 22.07
CA ALA A 109 -18.20 -6.78 23.32
C ALA A 109 -17.25 -5.67 23.76
N PHE A 110 -17.78 -4.62 24.38
CA PHE A 110 -16.96 -3.56 24.94
C PHE A 110 -16.13 -4.10 26.11
N GLN A 111 -14.80 -3.95 26.02
CA GLN A 111 -13.87 -4.33 27.06
C GLN A 111 -12.97 -3.13 27.39
N GLU A 112 -13.04 -2.66 28.63
CA GLU A 112 -12.27 -1.50 29.10
C GLU A 112 -10.76 -1.71 28.93
N SER A 113 -10.28 -2.93 29.18
CA SER A 113 -8.87 -3.29 29.02
C SER A 113 -8.35 -3.10 27.59
N GLU A 114 -9.16 -3.44 26.57
CA GLU A 114 -8.81 -3.25 25.16
C GLU A 114 -8.76 -1.76 24.80
N VAL A 115 -9.69 -0.96 25.31
CA VAL A 115 -9.73 0.50 25.08
C VAL A 115 -8.53 1.18 25.72
N VAL A 116 -8.24 0.89 26.98
CA VAL A 116 -7.07 1.44 27.69
C VAL A 116 -5.77 0.99 27.02
N GLY A 117 -5.69 -0.27 26.59
CA GLY A 117 -4.56 -0.78 25.82
C GLY A 117 -4.36 -0.04 24.50
N GLY A 118 -5.43 0.18 23.73
CA GLY A 118 -5.42 0.96 22.49
C GLY A 118 -4.97 2.41 22.71
N LEU A 119 -5.50 3.09 23.72
CA LEU A 119 -5.10 4.45 24.08
C LEU A 119 -3.62 4.52 24.47
N ARG A 120 -3.12 3.54 25.23
CA ARG A 120 -1.69 3.46 25.58
C ARG A 120 -0.82 3.33 24.34
N LEU A 121 -1.22 2.52 23.35
CA LEU A 121 -0.50 2.38 22.08
C LEU A 121 -0.51 3.69 21.28
N VAL A 122 -1.65 4.40 21.24
CA VAL A 122 -1.76 5.70 20.57
C VAL A 122 -0.84 6.73 21.22
N VAL A 123 -0.91 6.89 22.55
CA VAL A 123 -0.06 7.84 23.29
C VAL A 123 1.42 7.52 23.10
N TRP A 124 1.79 6.23 23.16
CA TRP A 124 3.17 5.80 22.96
C TRP A 124 3.65 6.01 21.53
N GLY A 125 2.81 5.73 20.53
CA GLY A 125 3.08 6.01 19.12
C GLY A 125 3.26 7.51 18.85
N MET A 126 2.39 8.35 19.43
CA MET A 126 2.50 9.80 19.34
C MET A 126 3.79 10.32 19.98
N PHE A 127 4.18 9.81 21.15
CA PHE A 127 5.44 10.19 21.77
C PHE A 127 6.63 9.86 20.86
N LYS A 128 6.69 8.64 20.32
CA LYS A 128 7.74 8.24 19.38
C LYS A 128 7.76 9.11 18.13
N LYS A 129 6.59 9.48 17.60
CA LYS A 129 6.50 10.31 16.39
C LYS A 129 6.93 11.75 16.68
N VAL A 130 6.23 12.42 17.60
CA VAL A 130 6.35 13.87 17.83
C VAL A 130 7.62 14.22 18.62
N VAL A 131 7.98 13.43 19.63
CA VAL A 131 9.12 13.76 20.50
C VAL A 131 10.42 13.21 19.93
N ILE A 132 10.42 11.99 19.38
CA ILE A 132 11.66 11.37 18.90
C ILE A 132 11.85 11.60 17.40
N ALA A 133 10.95 11.07 16.56
CA ALA A 133 11.16 11.05 15.12
C ALA A 133 11.16 12.46 14.50
N ASP A 134 10.25 13.34 14.92
CA ASP A 134 10.14 14.68 14.35
C ASP A 134 11.28 15.61 14.81
N ASN A 135 11.90 15.35 15.96
CA ASN A 135 13.11 16.07 16.41
C ASN A 135 14.39 15.52 15.77
N LEU A 136 14.46 14.20 15.52
CA LEU A 136 15.61 13.58 14.84
C LEU A 136 15.59 13.81 13.34
N GLY A 137 14.41 13.93 12.72
CA GLY A 137 14.24 14.10 11.27
C GLY A 137 15.13 15.19 10.68
N PRO A 138 15.03 16.46 11.14
CA PRO A 138 15.85 17.54 10.61
C PRO A 138 17.36 17.33 10.79
N ILE A 139 17.78 16.66 11.87
CA ILE A 139 19.20 16.36 12.13
C ILE A 139 19.71 15.34 11.12
N VAL A 140 18.93 14.28 10.91
CA VAL A 140 19.23 13.22 9.94
C VAL A 140 19.22 13.79 8.52
N ASP A 141 18.21 14.58 8.17
CA ASP A 141 18.09 15.24 6.87
C ASP A 141 19.29 16.16 6.62
N ALA A 142 19.73 16.95 7.62
CA ALA A 142 20.91 17.80 7.51
C ALA A 142 22.21 17.01 7.32
N LEU A 143 22.35 15.85 7.97
CA LEU A 143 23.51 14.96 7.78
C LEU A 143 23.54 14.34 6.38
N TYR A 144 22.38 13.96 5.84
CA TYR A 144 22.26 13.44 4.47
C TYR A 144 22.33 14.53 3.40
N ALA A 145 22.05 15.79 3.76
CA ALA A 145 22.15 16.96 2.90
C ALA A 145 23.56 17.58 2.84
N GLY A 146 24.62 16.80 3.15
CA GLY A 146 26.02 17.26 3.12
C GLY A 146 26.41 18.05 1.84
N PRO A 147 27.46 18.90 1.91
CA PRO A 147 27.74 19.89 0.88
C PRO A 147 28.16 19.22 -0.43
N GLU A 148 27.36 19.47 -1.47
CA GLU A 148 27.61 19.20 -2.90
C GLU A 148 27.78 17.72 -3.31
N SER A 149 26.74 17.20 -3.97
CA SER A 149 26.95 16.68 -5.33
C SER A 149 27.16 17.84 -6.30
#